data_AF-A0A1L6TCE2-F1
#
_entry.id   AF-A0A1L6TCE2-F1
#
_cell.length_a   1.000
_cell.length_b   1.000
_cell.length_c   1.000
_cell.angle_alpha   90.00
_cell.angle_beta   90.00
_cell.angle_gamma   90.00
#
_symmetry.space_group_name_H-M   'P 1'
#
loop_
_entity.id
_entity.type
_entity.pdbx_description
1 polymer ?
#
loop_
_entity_poly.entity_id
_entity_poly.type
_entity_poly.pdbx_seq_one_letter_code
_entity_poly.pdbx_strand_id
1 'polypeptide(L)'
;MNVLIKMMPVAGCLLLLSACAGEPTNSLMANQCRSDLQQAYQDLDYAQANNFESTVNYTQAMTLLSAAKVQQEFNQFSSCVAKVKQARNYISMYGNL
;
A
#
# COMPACT_ATOMS: atom_id res chain seq x y z
N MET A 1 18.10 -48.99 21.95
CA MET A 1 17.08 -48.21 21.22
C MET A 1 16.32 -47.34 22.20
N ASN A 2 15.84 -46.17 21.74
CA ASN A 2 15.06 -45.14 22.47
C ASN A 2 15.81 -43.87 22.93
N VAL A 3 16.92 -43.52 22.26
CA VAL A 3 17.42 -42.13 22.18
C VAL A 3 16.69 -41.37 21.06
N LEU A 4 15.35 -41.39 21.07
CA LEU A 4 14.51 -40.79 20.03
C LEU A 4 13.38 -39.91 20.58
N ILE A 5 13.22 -39.83 21.91
CA ILE A 5 12.17 -39.00 22.56
C ILE A 5 12.69 -37.61 22.98
N LYS A 6 13.99 -37.32 22.80
CA LYS A 6 14.62 -36.10 23.36
C LYS A 6 14.87 -34.96 22.36
N MET A 7 14.33 -35.04 21.15
CA MET A 7 14.40 -33.97 20.15
C MET A 7 13.02 -33.77 19.51
N MET A 8 12.09 -33.20 20.29
CA MET A 8 10.84 -32.71 19.74
C MET A 8 11.12 -31.29 19.19
N PRO A 9 10.97 -31.07 17.87
CA PRO A 9 11.55 -29.92 17.21
C PRO A 9 10.71 -28.67 17.46
N VAL A 10 11.37 -27.59 17.89
CA VAL A 10 10.90 -26.21 17.74
C VAL A 10 10.97 -25.87 16.25
N ALA A 11 10.14 -26.52 15.43
CA ALA A 11 10.08 -26.32 13.99
C ALA A 11 8.71 -26.79 13.47
N GLY A 12 7.66 -26.03 13.77
CA GLY A 12 6.30 -26.46 13.38
C GLY A 12 5.21 -25.41 13.49
N CYS A 13 5.53 -24.11 13.46
CA CYS A 13 4.52 -23.03 13.51
C CYS A 13 4.84 -21.83 12.60
N LEU A 14 5.56 -22.04 11.49
CA LEU A 14 5.98 -20.95 10.59
C LEU A 14 5.41 -21.01 9.16
N LEU A 15 4.42 -21.87 8.88
CA LEU A 15 3.97 -22.12 7.49
C LEU A 15 2.51 -21.76 7.16
N LEU A 16 1.84 -20.90 7.93
CA LEU A 16 0.44 -20.52 7.65
C LEU A 16 0.22 -19.05 7.28
N LEU A 17 1.21 -18.39 6.67
CA LEU A 17 1.00 -17.11 5.99
C LEU A 17 0.95 -17.28 4.46
N SER A 18 0.28 -18.33 3.97
CA SER A 18 -0.15 -18.37 2.56
C SER A 18 -1.20 -17.27 2.39
N ALA A 19 -0.73 -16.08 2.06
CA ALA A 19 -1.52 -14.89 1.82
C ALA A 19 -2.58 -15.19 0.76
N CYS A 20 -3.82 -14.74 1.05
CA CYS A 20 -4.88 -14.62 0.07
C CYS A 20 -4.48 -13.59 -1.00
N ALA A 21 -3.65 -13.99 -1.96
CA ALA A 21 -3.54 -13.28 -3.23
C ALA A 21 -4.84 -13.56 -3.99
N GLY A 22 -5.90 -12.79 -3.69
CA GLY A 22 -7.15 -12.85 -4.44
C GLY A 22 -6.86 -12.54 -5.90
N GLU A 23 -7.45 -13.26 -6.86
CA GLU A 23 -7.36 -12.85 -8.26
C GLU A 23 -7.90 -11.41 -8.43
N PRO A 24 -7.33 -10.61 -9.34
CA PRO A 24 -7.85 -9.29 -9.62
C PRO A 24 -9.23 -9.41 -10.26
N THR A 25 -10.28 -9.34 -9.43
CA THR A 25 -11.69 -9.45 -9.82
C THR A 25 -12.14 -8.38 -10.82
N ASN A 26 -11.32 -7.35 -11.06
CA ASN A 26 -11.61 -6.29 -12.01
C ASN A 26 -10.32 -5.65 -12.58
N SER A 27 -9.89 -6.11 -13.76
CA SER A 27 -8.64 -5.68 -14.42
C SER A 27 -8.60 -4.17 -14.74
N LEU A 28 -9.74 -3.55 -15.00
CA LEU A 28 -9.85 -2.12 -15.24
C LEU A 28 -9.51 -1.32 -13.98
N MET A 29 -10.15 -1.64 -12.86
CA MET A 29 -9.87 -1.00 -11.56
C MET A 29 -8.43 -1.28 -11.09
N ALA A 30 -7.89 -2.46 -11.38
CA ALA A 30 -6.50 -2.79 -11.09
C ALA A 30 -5.52 -1.88 -11.84
N ASN A 31 -5.76 -1.67 -13.14
CA ASN A 31 -4.96 -0.77 -13.96
C ASN A 31 -5.10 0.69 -13.51
N GLN A 32 -6.32 1.12 -13.18
CA GLN A 32 -6.59 2.46 -12.67
C GLN A 32 -5.86 2.72 -11.36
N CYS A 33 -6.01 1.84 -10.36
CA CYS A 33 -5.30 1.92 -9.09
C CYS A 33 -3.79 2.00 -9.31
N ARG A 34 -3.22 1.15 -10.18
CA ARG A 34 -1.77 1.17 -10.47
C ARG A 34 -1.32 2.50 -11.07
N SER A 35 -2.05 2.99 -12.07
CA SER A 35 -1.72 4.25 -12.75
C SER A 35 -1.85 5.45 -11.81
N ASP A 36 -2.98 5.56 -11.09
CA ASP A 36 -3.24 6.67 -10.19
C ASP A 36 -2.27 6.68 -9.01
N LEU A 37 -1.95 5.51 -8.45
CA LEU A 37 -1.03 5.38 -7.33
C LEU A 37 0.38 5.82 -7.74
N GLN A 38 0.84 5.39 -8.93
CA GLN A 38 2.12 5.85 -9.47
C GLN A 38 2.15 7.37 -9.68
N GLN A 39 1.10 7.92 -10.30
CA GLN A 39 1.00 9.37 -10.50
C GLN A 39 0.99 10.13 -9.17
N ALA A 40 0.23 9.65 -8.19
CA ALA A 40 0.13 10.33 -6.90
C ALA A 40 1.44 10.33 -6.10
N TYR A 41 2.27 9.28 -6.22
CA TYR A 41 3.62 9.30 -5.65
C TYR A 41 4.51 10.33 -6.37
N GLN A 42 4.43 10.43 -7.70
CA GLN A 42 5.18 11.45 -8.45
C GLN A 42 4.73 12.87 -8.07
N ASP A 43 3.42 13.09 -7.97
CA ASP A 43 2.85 14.37 -7.52
C ASP A 43 3.32 14.70 -6.09
N LEU A 44 3.35 13.71 -5.20
CA LEU A 44 3.82 13.86 -3.82
C LEU A 44 5.30 14.22 -3.77
N ASP A 45 6.15 13.52 -4.52
CA ASP A 45 7.59 13.76 -4.60
C ASP A 45 7.90 15.16 -5.17
N TYR A 46 7.17 15.56 -6.22
CA TYR A 46 7.25 16.92 -6.78
C TYR A 46 6.86 17.96 -5.74
N ALA A 47 5.73 17.78 -5.04
CA ALA A 47 5.32 18.70 -3.99
C ALA A 47 6.37 18.77 -2.88
N GLN A 48 6.94 17.63 -2.48
CA GLN A 48 7.99 17.51 -1.47
C GLN A 48 9.23 18.34 -1.85
N ALA A 49 9.69 18.26 -3.10
CA ALA A 49 10.77 19.09 -3.62
C ALA A 49 10.45 20.61 -3.61
N ASN A 50 9.18 20.98 -3.56
CA ASN A 50 8.69 22.36 -3.51
C ASN A 50 8.29 22.82 -2.09
N ASN A 51 8.90 22.25 -1.04
CA ASN A 51 8.69 22.56 0.39
C ASN A 51 7.37 22.05 1.00
N PHE A 52 6.68 21.09 0.37
CA PHE A 52 5.47 20.48 0.94
C PHE A 52 5.74 19.57 2.15
N GLU A 53 6.96 19.02 2.28
CA GLU A 53 7.33 18.04 3.32
C GLU A 53 7.09 18.53 4.76
N SER A 54 7.22 19.83 5.03
CA SER A 54 7.06 20.39 6.38
C SER A 54 5.60 20.53 6.83
N THR A 55 4.65 19.99 6.06
CA THR A 55 3.21 20.12 6.33
C THR A 55 2.60 18.82 6.83
N VAL A 56 1.62 18.93 7.74
CA VAL A 56 0.78 17.79 8.18
C VAL A 56 0.08 17.11 6.99
N ASN A 57 -0.08 17.82 5.88
CA ASN A 57 -0.70 17.31 4.66
C ASN A 57 0.20 16.30 3.92
N TYR A 58 1.54 16.46 3.96
CA TYR A 58 2.47 15.47 3.40
C TYR A 58 2.34 14.13 4.10
N THR A 59 2.40 14.13 5.44
CA THR A 59 2.26 12.90 6.24
C THR A 59 0.91 12.23 6.02
N GLN A 60 -0.18 13.01 5.93
CA GLN A 60 -1.51 12.48 5.62
C GLN A 60 -1.58 11.85 4.23
N ALA A 61 -1.05 12.54 3.21
CA ALA A 61 -0.99 12.02 1.84
C ALA A 61 -0.18 10.72 1.78
N MET A 62 1.02 10.68 2.35
CA MET A 62 1.86 9.48 2.40
C MET A 62 1.17 8.30 3.12
N THR A 63 0.47 8.57 4.22
CA THR A 63 -0.28 7.55 4.98
C THR A 63 -1.39 6.95 4.12
N LEU A 64 -2.13 7.78 3.39
CA LEU A 64 -3.18 7.35 2.47
C LEU A 64 -2.62 6.54 1.29
N LEU A 65 -1.52 6.98 0.67
CA LEU A 65 -0.87 6.25 -0.42
C LEU A 65 -0.33 4.90 0.04
N SER A 66 0.28 4.84 1.23
CA SER A 66 0.76 3.59 1.82
C SER A 66 -0.39 2.60 2.07
N ALA A 67 -1.52 3.09 2.60
CA ALA A 67 -2.71 2.26 2.78
C ALA A 67 -3.32 1.82 1.44
N ALA A 68 -3.31 2.67 0.41
CA ALA A 68 -3.76 2.32 -0.93
C ALA A 68 -2.87 1.24 -1.56
N LYS A 69 -1.55 1.30 -1.33
CA LYS A 69 -0.60 0.29 -1.81
C LYS A 69 -0.88 -1.08 -1.18
N VAL A 70 -1.14 -1.13 0.13
CA VAL A 70 -1.58 -2.35 0.80
C VAL A 70 -2.86 -2.89 0.14
N GLN A 71 -3.85 -2.03 -0.08
CA GLN A 71 -5.10 -2.42 -0.74
C GLN A 71 -4.90 -2.93 -2.17
N GLN A 72 -3.93 -2.39 -2.91
CA GLN A 72 -3.52 -2.90 -4.23
C GLN A 72 -3.02 -4.35 -4.12
N GLU A 73 -2.15 -4.66 -3.16
CA GLU A 73 -1.60 -6.01 -2.95
C GLU A 73 -2.68 -7.03 -2.52
N PHE A 74 -3.72 -6.57 -1.81
CA PHE A 74 -4.88 -7.38 -1.44
C PHE A 74 -6.01 -7.37 -2.47
N ASN A 75 -5.78 -6.84 -3.68
CA ASN A 75 -6.76 -6.76 -4.78
C ASN A 75 -8.04 -5.99 -4.45
N GLN A 76 -7.98 -5.08 -3.46
CA GLN A 76 -9.06 -4.17 -3.06
C GLN A 76 -9.01 -2.88 -3.89
N PHE A 77 -9.15 -3.00 -5.21
CA PHE A 77 -8.86 -1.89 -6.13
C PHE A 77 -9.79 -0.69 -6.02
N SER A 78 -11.08 -0.89 -5.74
CA SER A 78 -12.03 0.23 -5.54
C SER A 78 -11.62 1.09 -4.34
N SER A 79 -11.24 0.45 -3.23
CA SER A 79 -10.73 1.12 -2.04
C SER A 79 -9.39 1.80 -2.31
N CYS A 80 -8.49 1.15 -3.07
CA CYS A 80 -7.23 1.75 -3.51
C CYS A 80 -7.49 3.07 -4.25
N VAL A 81 -8.32 3.04 -5.30
CA VAL A 81 -8.66 4.25 -6.10
C VAL A 81 -9.24 5.35 -5.21
N ALA A 82 -10.13 5.01 -4.28
CA ALA A 82 -10.71 5.98 -3.35
C ALA A 82 -9.66 6.64 -2.43
N LYS A 83 -8.73 5.85 -1.88
CA LYS A 83 -7.64 6.37 -1.04
C LYS A 83 -6.63 7.20 -1.83
N VAL A 84 -6.28 6.79 -3.04
CA VAL A 84 -5.40 7.56 -3.92
C VAL A 84 -6.04 8.92 -4.25
N LYS A 85 -7.33 8.94 -4.60
CA LYS A 85 -8.06 10.20 -4.82
C LYS A 85 -8.02 11.11 -3.59
N GLN A 86 -8.21 10.55 -2.39
CA GLN A 86 -8.12 11.31 -1.15
C GLN A 86 -6.71 11.87 -0.92
N ALA A 87 -5.66 11.08 -1.15
CA ALA A 87 -4.28 11.53 -1.05
C ALA A 87 -3.97 12.68 -2.02
N ARG A 88 -4.43 12.57 -3.27
CA ARG A 88 -4.26 13.61 -4.29
C ARG A 88 -4.92 14.93 -3.89
N ASN A 89 -6.05 14.90 -3.19
CA ASN A 89 -6.66 16.13 -2.65
C ASN A 89 -5.76 16.82 -1.62
N TYR A 90 -5.03 16.08 -0.77
CA TYR A 90 -4.04 16.67 0.14
C TYR A 90 -2.84 17.25 -0.60
N ILE A 91 -2.44 16.63 -1.70
CA ILE A 91 -1.31 17.08 -2.52
C ILE A 91 -1.69 18.32 -3.33
N SER A 92 -2.84 18.34 -4.01
CA SER A 92 -3.24 19.45 -4.89
C SER A 92 -3.72 20.70 -4.14
N MET A 93 -4.29 20.54 -2.95
CA MET A 93 -4.81 21.68 -2.19
C MET A 93 -3.69 22.53 -1.53
N TYR A 94 -2.46 22.00 -1.46
CA TYR A 94 -1.36 22.60 -0.68
C TYR A 94 0.01 22.51 -1.36
N GLY A 95 0.22 21.58 -2.28
CA GLY A 95 1.27 21.68 -3.29
C GLY A 95 0.78 22.65 -4.36
N ASN A 96 1.63 23.56 -4.82
CA ASN A 96 1.33 24.46 -5.96
C ASN A 96 1.23 23.65 -7.29
N LEU A 97 0.27 22.73 -7.37
CA LEU A 97 0.03 21.77 -8.46
C LEU A 97 -1.31 22.03 -9.15
#